data_AF-A0A4Q6G965-F1
#
_entry.id   AF-A0A4Q6G965-F1
#
_cell.length_a   1.000
_cell.length_b   1.000
_cell.length_c   1.000
_cell.angle_alpha   90.00
_cell.angle_beta   90.00
_cell.angle_gamma   90.00
#
_symmetry.space_group_name_H-M   'P 1'
#
loop_
_entity.id
_entity.type
_entity.pdbx_description
1 polymer ?
#
loop_
_entity_poly.entity_id
_entity_poly.type
_entity_poly.pdbx_seq_one_letter_code
_entity_poly.pdbx_strand_id
1 'polypeptide(L)'
;MKTNDLALFSAPLVLMSLLSFSNAAFASSSEAWNEAYKKAIDTCVKESGLAEAKPAGKFYVFDDSTGYVVEVEGKSLSGKSAQKLRVMCLVSRDFKTAQIQEGILVK
;
A
#
# COMPACT_ATOMS: atom_id res chain seq x y z
N MET A 1 57.45 11.34 -27.73
CA MET A 1 56.20 11.54 -26.96
C MET A 1 55.72 10.17 -26.55
N LYS A 2 55.86 9.80 -25.27
CA LYS A 2 55.52 8.46 -24.77
C LYS A 2 54.13 8.57 -24.16
N THR A 3 53.12 8.07 -24.85
CA THR A 3 51.74 8.03 -24.36
C THR A 3 51.67 7.02 -23.23
N ASN A 4 51.19 7.47 -22.06
CA ASN A 4 50.96 6.62 -20.89
C ASN A 4 49.75 5.72 -21.14
N ASP A 5 49.97 4.56 -21.75
CA ASP A 5 48.94 3.54 -21.99
C ASP A 5 48.43 2.91 -20.67
N LEU A 6 49.05 3.22 -19.53
CA LEU A 6 48.64 2.78 -18.18
C LEU A 6 47.35 3.44 -17.68
N ALA A 7 46.91 4.55 -18.26
CA ALA A 7 45.71 5.26 -17.82
C ALA A 7 44.40 4.66 -18.38
N LEU A 8 44.46 3.90 -19.47
CA LEU A 8 43.26 3.32 -20.12
C LEU A 8 42.78 2.01 -19.46
N PHE A 9 43.65 1.31 -18.72
CA PHE A 9 43.30 0.06 -18.03
C PHE A 9 42.80 0.25 -16.58
N SER A 10 42.92 1.45 -15.99
CA SER A 10 42.48 1.69 -14.60
C SER A 10 40.99 2.03 -14.46
N ALA A 11 40.38 2.58 -15.51
CA ALA A 11 38.97 2.97 -15.52
C ALA A 11 37.98 1.81 -15.24
N PRO A 12 38.11 0.61 -15.85
CA PRO A 12 37.18 -0.49 -15.56
C PRO A 12 37.31 -1.04 -14.14
N LEU A 13 38.53 -1.04 -13.57
CA LEU A 13 38.80 -1.49 -12.20
C LEU A 13 38.16 -0.58 -11.14
N VAL A 14 38.19 0.74 -11.37
CA VAL A 14 37.54 1.73 -10.51
C VAL A 14 36.01 1.64 -10.61
N LEU A 15 35.48 1.37 -11.81
CA LEU A 15 34.03 1.18 -11.98
C LEU A 15 33.55 -0.10 -11.27
N MET A 16 34.36 -1.16 -11.29
CA MET A 16 34.05 -2.42 -10.64
C MET A 16 34.11 -2.35 -9.12
N SER A 17 35.02 -1.52 -8.55
CA SER A 17 35.03 -1.28 -7.11
C SER A 17 33.83 -0.46 -6.63
N LEU A 18 33.32 0.47 -7.45
CA LEU A 18 32.11 1.26 -7.16
C LEU A 18 30.83 0.42 -7.17
N LEU A 19 30.73 -0.57 -8.07
CA LEU A 19 29.60 -1.51 -8.12
C LEU A 19 29.55 -2.45 -6.90
N SER A 20 30.67 -2.73 -6.25
CA SER A 20 30.70 -3.52 -5.01
C SER A 20 30.03 -2.81 -3.82
N PHE A 21 29.81 -1.49 -3.91
CA PHE A 21 29.11 -0.69 -2.91
C PHE A 21 27.67 -0.34 -3.31
N SER A 22 27.16 -0.88 -4.42
CA SER A 22 25.75 -0.65 -4.77
C SER A 22 24.87 -1.34 -3.74
N ASN A 23 24.24 -0.52 -2.88
CA ASN A 23 23.24 -0.98 -1.93
C ASN A 23 22.18 -1.81 -2.64
N ALA A 24 21.76 -2.92 -2.02
CA ALA A 24 20.65 -3.72 -2.53
C ALA A 24 19.44 -2.82 -2.77
N ALA A 25 18.79 -2.96 -3.93
CA ALA A 25 17.52 -2.31 -4.18
C ALA A 25 16.47 -2.96 -3.24
N PHE A 26 16.14 -2.26 -2.16
CA PHE A 26 15.06 -2.67 -1.25
C PHE A 26 13.73 -2.39 -1.94
N ALA A 27 13.28 -3.33 -2.77
CA ALA A 27 11.87 -3.41 -3.10
C ALA A 27 11.08 -3.64 -1.80
N SER A 28 9.87 -3.05 -1.69
CA SER A 28 9.00 -3.31 -0.54
C SER A 28 8.78 -4.82 -0.39
N SER A 29 9.05 -5.34 0.80
CA SER A 29 8.92 -6.77 1.08
C SER A 29 7.45 -7.19 1.16
N SER A 30 7.20 -8.50 1.06
CA SER A 30 5.86 -9.07 1.25
C SER A 30 5.25 -8.67 2.60
N GLU A 31 6.07 -8.59 3.63
CA GLU A 31 5.66 -8.22 4.98
C GLU A 31 5.20 -6.76 5.03
N ALA A 32 5.92 -5.86 4.37
CA ALA A 32 5.56 -4.44 4.30
C ALA A 32 4.21 -4.24 3.58
N TRP A 33 3.95 -4.98 2.52
CA TRP A 33 2.66 -4.93 1.81
C TRP A 33 1.52 -5.50 2.66
N ASN A 34 1.75 -6.60 3.37
CA ASN A 34 0.76 -7.18 4.28
C ASN A 34 0.43 -6.23 5.45
N GLU A 35 1.44 -5.55 5.99
CA GLU A 35 1.23 -4.54 7.03
C GLU A 35 0.44 -3.34 6.52
N ALA A 36 0.75 -2.84 5.32
CA ALA A 36 0.01 -1.76 4.68
C ALA A 36 -1.46 -2.15 4.43
N TYR A 37 -1.71 -3.36 3.93
CA TYR A 37 -3.06 -3.86 3.72
C TYR A 37 -3.84 -3.94 5.04
N LYS A 38 -3.22 -4.48 6.10
CA LYS A 38 -3.84 -4.56 7.42
C LYS A 38 -4.20 -3.16 7.95
N LYS A 39 -3.27 -2.21 7.88
CA LYS A 39 -3.53 -0.82 8.31
C LYS A 39 -4.68 -0.18 7.52
N ALA A 40 -4.73 -0.39 6.20
CA ALA A 40 -5.80 0.15 5.38
C ALA A 40 -7.18 -0.43 5.76
N ILE A 41 -7.24 -1.75 6.01
CA ILE A 41 -8.45 -2.41 6.52
C ILE A 41 -8.85 -1.84 7.87
N ASP A 42 -7.92 -1.75 8.82
CA ASP A 42 -8.21 -1.28 10.18
C ASP A 42 -8.75 0.16 10.16
N THR A 43 -8.19 1.04 9.33
CA THR A 43 -8.70 2.40 9.13
C THR A 43 -10.09 2.39 8.51
N CYS A 44 -10.32 1.59 7.47
CA CYS A 44 -11.64 1.49 6.85
C CYS A 44 -12.71 0.95 7.82
N VAL A 45 -12.40 -0.11 8.59
CA VAL A 45 -13.29 -0.65 9.63
C VAL A 45 -13.66 0.45 10.62
N LYS A 46 -12.66 1.17 11.14
CA LYS A 46 -12.84 2.23 12.14
C LYS A 46 -13.71 3.39 11.62
N GLU A 47 -13.49 3.83 10.37
CA GLU A 47 -14.18 4.98 9.78
C GLU A 47 -15.56 4.60 9.15
N SER A 48 -15.78 3.33 8.80
CA SER A 48 -17.01 2.88 8.11
C SER A 48 -18.30 2.97 8.95
N GLY A 49 -18.18 2.92 10.28
CA GLY A 49 -19.33 2.85 11.19
C GLY A 49 -20.11 1.52 11.13
N LEU A 50 -19.58 0.49 10.47
CA LEU A 50 -20.19 -0.83 10.42
C LEU A 50 -19.83 -1.65 11.67
N ALA A 51 -20.81 -2.33 12.25
CA ALA A 51 -20.59 -3.32 13.31
C ALA A 51 -20.13 -4.66 12.72
N GLU A 52 -19.25 -5.36 13.45
CA GLU A 52 -18.68 -6.66 13.03
C GLU A 52 -18.04 -6.59 11.63
N ALA A 53 -17.48 -5.43 11.26
CA ALA A 53 -16.90 -5.20 9.96
C ALA A 53 -15.67 -6.09 9.75
N LYS A 54 -15.60 -6.71 8.57
CA LYS A 54 -14.50 -7.57 8.16
C LYS A 54 -14.04 -7.23 6.75
N PRO A 55 -12.78 -7.54 6.38
CA PRO A 55 -12.33 -7.42 5.01
C PRO A 55 -13.28 -8.10 4.03
N ALA A 56 -13.61 -7.38 2.97
CA ALA A 56 -14.32 -7.88 1.81
C ALA A 56 -13.52 -7.50 0.56
N GLY A 57 -13.74 -8.21 -0.54
CA GLY A 57 -13.21 -7.78 -1.83
C GLY A 57 -11.69 -7.73 -1.94
N LYS A 58 -11.19 -6.74 -2.70
CA LYS A 58 -9.80 -6.63 -3.15
C LYS A 58 -9.11 -5.39 -2.57
N PHE A 59 -7.80 -5.50 -2.41
CA PHE A 59 -6.91 -4.38 -2.08
C PHE A 59 -6.35 -3.77 -3.37
N TYR A 60 -6.55 -2.47 -3.56
CA TYR A 60 -5.97 -1.74 -4.68
C TYR A 60 -5.04 -0.65 -4.18
N VAL A 61 -3.85 -0.60 -4.75
CA VAL A 61 -2.84 0.42 -4.47
C VAL A 61 -2.86 1.40 -5.62
N PHE A 62 -3.12 2.67 -5.31
CA PHE A 62 -2.99 3.76 -6.26
C PHE A 62 -1.65 4.47 -6.06
N ASP A 63 -1.40 5.50 -6.86
CA ASP A 63 -0.27 6.39 -6.65
C ASP A 63 -0.35 7.09 -5.28
N ASP A 64 0.77 7.63 -4.82
CA ASP A 64 0.91 8.22 -3.48
C ASP A 64 -0.07 9.38 -3.22
N SER A 65 -0.57 10.07 -4.26
CA SER A 65 -1.54 11.16 -4.09
C SER A 65 -2.95 10.66 -3.79
N THR A 66 -3.25 9.41 -4.11
CA THR A 66 -4.58 8.80 -3.96
C THR A 66 -4.65 7.89 -2.73
N GLY A 67 -3.64 7.03 -2.52
CA GLY A 67 -3.60 6.10 -1.38
C GLY A 67 -4.09 4.68 -1.71
N TYR A 68 -4.94 4.12 -0.85
CA TYR A 68 -5.35 2.71 -0.91
C TYR A 68 -6.86 2.56 -0.99
N VAL A 69 -7.34 1.60 -1.80
CA VAL A 69 -8.75 1.20 -1.78
C VAL A 69 -8.89 -0.19 -1.18
N VAL A 70 -9.78 -0.30 -0.20
CA VAL A 70 -10.19 -1.55 0.43
C VAL A 70 -11.71 -1.62 0.52
N GLU A 71 -12.24 -2.83 0.57
CA GLU A 71 -13.65 -3.08 0.86
C GLU A 71 -13.79 -3.74 2.22
N VAL A 72 -14.83 -3.37 2.97
CA VAL A 72 -15.23 -4.06 4.20
C VAL A 72 -16.72 -4.31 4.19
N GLU A 73 -17.13 -5.38 4.85
CA GLU A 73 -18.52 -5.78 4.97
C GLU A 73 -18.89 -5.96 6.44
N GLY A 74 -20.02 -5.43 6.84
CA GLY A 74 -20.50 -5.45 8.22
C GLY A 74 -21.97 -5.07 8.33
N LYS A 75 -22.48 -4.94 9.54
CA LYS A 75 -23.87 -4.56 9.82
C LYS A 75 -23.97 -3.05 9.98
N SER A 76 -24.91 -2.41 9.29
CA SER A 76 -25.25 -1.01 9.52
C SER A 76 -25.78 -0.83 10.94
N LEU A 77 -25.22 0.15 11.65
CA LEU A 77 -25.75 0.64 12.92
C LEU A 77 -26.85 1.69 12.71
N SER A 78 -26.95 2.24 11.50
CA SER A 78 -27.87 3.31 11.14
C SER A 78 -29.13 2.71 10.48
N GLY A 79 -30.27 2.76 11.18
CA GLY A 79 -31.58 2.36 10.64
C GLY A 79 -32.38 1.42 11.54
N LYS A 80 -33.66 1.21 11.20
CA LYS A 80 -34.62 0.38 11.98
C LYS A 80 -34.34 -1.14 11.90
N SER A 81 -33.43 -1.58 11.03
CA SER A 81 -33.04 -2.99 10.87
C SER A 81 -31.55 -3.09 10.58
N ALA A 82 -30.85 -4.00 11.26
CA ALA A 82 -29.43 -4.26 11.04
C ALA A 82 -29.19 -4.89 9.66
N GLN A 83 -29.04 -4.05 8.64
CA GLN A 83 -28.76 -4.48 7.27
C GLN A 83 -27.28 -4.76 7.12
N LYS A 84 -26.94 -5.81 6.36
CA LYS A 84 -25.55 -6.09 6.00
C LYS A 84 -25.17 -5.21 4.81
N LEU A 85 -24.11 -4.43 4.96
CA LEU A 85 -23.58 -3.54 3.94
C LEU A 85 -22.14 -3.91 3.62
N ARG A 86 -21.77 -3.75 2.35
CA ARG A 86 -20.39 -3.68 1.89
C ARG A 86 -20.09 -2.25 1.49
N VAL A 87 -19.04 -1.69 2.06
CA VAL A 87 -18.56 -0.33 1.73
C VAL A 87 -17.17 -0.40 1.13
N MET A 88 -16.90 0.55 0.25
CA MET A 88 -15.56 0.78 -0.28
C MET A 88 -14.97 2.01 0.41
N CYS A 89 -13.71 1.90 0.85
CA CYS A 89 -12.98 2.97 1.50
C CYS A 89 -11.79 3.39 0.66
N LEU A 90 -11.65 4.69 0.41
CA LEU A 90 -10.39 5.29 -0.03
C LEU A 90 -9.61 5.77 1.21
N VAL A 91 -8.57 5.03 1.57
CA VAL A 91 -7.73 5.27 2.75
C VAL A 91 -6.52 6.12 2.38
N SER A 92 -6.26 7.16 3.17
CA SER A 92 -5.09 8.01 3.00
C SER A 92 -3.78 7.24 3.11
N ARG A 93 -2.71 7.72 2.46
CA ARG A 93 -1.40 7.06 2.46
C ARG A 93 -0.79 6.88 3.86
N ASP A 94 -1.13 7.79 4.78
CA ASP A 94 -0.72 7.75 6.19
C ASP A 94 -1.66 6.93 7.10
N PHE A 95 -2.69 6.31 6.52
CA PHE A 95 -3.69 5.47 7.19
C PHE A 95 -4.51 6.19 8.26
N LYS A 96 -4.53 7.52 8.31
CA LYS A 96 -5.25 8.25 9.37
C LYS A 96 -6.73 8.44 9.07
N THR A 97 -7.10 8.59 7.80
CA THR A 97 -8.46 8.88 7.38
C THR A 97 -8.90 7.96 6.25
N ALA A 98 -10.21 7.81 6.10
CA ALA A 98 -10.80 7.13 4.95
C ALA A 98 -12.03 7.90 4.46
N GLN A 99 -12.16 8.03 3.14
CA GLN A 99 -13.39 8.47 2.50
C GLN A 99 -14.24 7.23 2.22
N ILE A 100 -15.47 7.21 2.75
CA ILE A 100 -16.37 6.06 2.67
C ILE A 100 -17.34 6.28 1.50
N GLN A 101 -17.35 5.36 0.53
CA GLN A 101 -18.38 5.33 -0.50
C GLN A 101 -19.68 4.73 0.06
N GLU A 102 -20.82 5.12 -0.51
CA GLU A 102 -22.12 4.55 -0.19
C GLU A 102 -22.09 3.01 -0.15
N GLY A 103 -22.68 2.46 0.91
CA GLY A 103 -22.70 1.02 1.14
C GLY A 103 -23.73 0.31 0.27
N ILE A 104 -23.32 -0.81 -0.32
CA ILE A 104 -24.18 -1.69 -1.10
C ILE A 104 -24.74 -2.78 -0.17
N LEU A 105 -26.05 -3.03 -0.25
CA LEU A 105 -26.69 -4.12 0.48
C LEU A 105 -26.13 -5.48 0.05
N VAL A 106 -25.73 -6.28 1.03
CA VAL A 106 -25.28 -7.66 0.83
C VAL A 106 -26.44 -8.60 1.12
N LYS A 107 -26.78 -9.42 0.14
CA LYS A 107 -27.80 -10.46 0.26
C LYS A 107 -27.30 -11.66 1.07
#